data_AF-A0A7R8VZ63-F1
#
_entry.id   AF-A0A7R8VZ63-F1
#
_cell.length_a   1.000
_cell.length_b   1.000
_cell.length_c   1.000
_cell.angle_alpha   90.00
_cell.angle_beta   90.00
_cell.angle_gamma   90.00
#
_symmetry.space_group_name_H-M   'P 1'
#
loop_
_entity.id
_entity.type
_entity.pdbx_description
1 polymer ?
#
loop_
_entity_poly.entity_id
_entity_poly.type
_entity_poly.pdbx_seq_one_letter_code
_entity_poly.pdbx_strand_id
1 'polypeptide(L)'
;ANKNLHYRDDDEFLIRFLRPTKFYPESALALMIRAAEFKVKNASVVKDLMPKDEYKTLVENNVVNVIVDRDQLGRRILQVNVGGELD
;
A
#
# COMPACT_ATOMS: atom_id res chain seq x y z
N ALA A 1 -16.63 -14.14 -13.96
CA ALA A 1 -16.14 -12.90 -13.31
C ALA A 1 -15.44 -13.27 -12.01
N ASN A 2 -14.29 -12.64 -11.68
CA ASN A 2 -13.59 -12.89 -10.42
C ASN A 2 -14.44 -12.36 -9.25
N LYS A 3 -14.87 -13.26 -8.36
CA LYS A 3 -15.81 -12.95 -7.27
C LYS A 3 -15.23 -12.02 -6.20
N ASN A 4 -13.91 -11.84 -6.16
CA ASN A 4 -13.24 -11.01 -5.15
C ASN A 4 -12.92 -9.60 -5.64
N LEU A 5 -13.30 -9.26 -6.87
CA LEU A 5 -12.98 -7.98 -7.50
C LEU A 5 -14.03 -6.92 -7.13
N HIS A 6 -13.93 -6.39 -5.90
CA HIS A 6 -14.80 -5.33 -5.40
C HIS A 6 -14.01 -4.03 -5.23
N TYR A 7 -14.08 -3.18 -6.25
CA TYR A 7 -13.40 -1.89 -6.29
C TYR A 7 -14.38 -0.80 -6.74
N ARG A 8 -14.07 0.44 -6.35
CA ARG A 8 -14.69 1.61 -6.96
C ARG A 8 -14.22 1.73 -8.41
N ASP A 9 -15.09 2.21 -9.28
CA ASP A 9 -14.88 2.36 -10.71
C ASP A 9 -14.68 3.81 -11.16
N ASP A 10 -14.54 4.75 -10.21
CA ASP A 10 -14.22 6.14 -10.52
C ASP A 10 -12.75 6.32 -10.95
N ASP A 11 -12.51 7.33 -11.77
CA ASP A 11 -11.19 7.64 -12.34
C ASP A 11 -10.11 7.84 -11.27
N GLU A 12 -10.44 8.51 -10.17
CA GLU A 12 -9.49 8.78 -9.07
C GLU A 12 -9.01 7.49 -8.40
N PHE A 13 -9.88 6.48 -8.33
CA PHE A 13 -9.52 5.16 -7.86
C PHE A 13 -8.74 4.35 -8.90
N LEU A 14 -9.26 4.27 -10.14
CA LEU A 14 -8.69 3.45 -11.20
C LEU A 14 -7.31 3.92 -11.65
N ILE A 15 -7.02 5.22 -11.57
CA ILE A 15 -5.71 5.77 -11.97
C ILE A 15 -4.54 5.19 -11.16
N ARG A 16 -4.80 4.67 -9.95
CA ARG A 16 -3.81 4.00 -9.09
C ARG A 16 -3.28 2.71 -9.72
N PHE A 17 -4.10 2.03 -10.51
CA PHE A 17 -3.73 0.81 -11.23
C PHE A 17 -3.26 1.12 -12.64
N LEU A 18 -3.86 2.10 -13.32
CA LEU A 18 -3.51 2.48 -14.68
C LEU A 18 -2.12 3.14 -14.79
N ARG A 19 -1.77 4.05 -13.87
CA ARG A 19 -0.47 4.75 -13.91
C ARG A 19 0.74 3.81 -13.89
N PRO A 20 0.86 2.85 -12.95
CA PRO A 20 2.01 1.93 -12.93
C PRO A 20 2.03 0.96 -14.13
N THR A 21 0.88 0.70 -14.76
CA THR A 21 0.78 -0.18 -15.93
C THR A 21 0.83 0.56 -17.26
N LYS A 22 1.27 1.83 -17.28
CA LYS A 22 1.33 2.68 -18.48
C LYS A 22 -0.02 2.78 -19.21
N PHE A 23 -1.11 2.74 -18.45
CA PHE A 23 -2.50 2.78 -18.93
C PHE A 23 -2.91 1.58 -19.81
N TYR A 24 -2.17 0.46 -19.78
CA TYR A 24 -2.62 -0.76 -20.43
C TYR A 24 -3.73 -1.43 -19.60
N PRO A 25 -4.96 -1.57 -20.16
CA PRO A 25 -6.13 -2.00 -19.39
C PRO A 25 -6.01 -3.45 -18.89
N GLU A 26 -5.47 -4.36 -19.71
CA GLU A 26 -5.28 -5.77 -19.34
C GLU A 26 -4.31 -5.91 -18.17
N SER A 27 -3.22 -5.14 -18.19
CA SER A 27 -2.23 -5.12 -17.11
C SER A 27 -2.78 -4.51 -15.83
N ALA A 28 -3.60 -3.45 -15.95
CA ALA A 28 -4.27 -2.84 -14.81
C ALA A 28 -5.25 -3.83 -14.15
N LEU A 29 -6.06 -4.52 -14.96
CA LEU A 29 -6.98 -5.55 -14.47
C LEU A 29 -6.24 -6.70 -13.77
N ALA A 30 -5.14 -7.18 -14.36
CA ALA A 30 -4.30 -8.20 -13.73
C ALA A 30 -3.73 -7.73 -12.37
N LEU A 31 -3.31 -6.45 -12.27
CA LEU A 31 -2.85 -5.86 -11.02
C LEU A 31 -3.98 -5.73 -9.98
N MET A 32 -5.17 -5.33 -10.40
CA MET A 32 -6.34 -5.26 -9.51
C MET A 32 -6.73 -6.64 -8.96
N ILE A 33 -6.70 -7.67 -9.79
CA ILE A 33 -6.97 -9.06 -9.37
C ILE A 33 -5.95 -9.50 -8.30
N ARG A 34 -4.66 -9.30 -8.56
CA ARG A 34 -3.60 -9.64 -7.58
C ARG A 34 -3.76 -8.89 -6.27
N ALA A 35 -4.12 -7.62 -6.33
CA ALA A 35 -4.36 -6.80 -5.13
C ALA A 35 -5.57 -7.31 -4.32
N ALA A 36 -6.64 -7.75 -4.99
CA ALA A 36 -7.80 -8.35 -4.32
C ALA A 36 -7.44 -9.68 -3.66
N GLU A 37 -6.73 -10.54 -4.37
CA GLU A 37 -6.26 -11.84 -3.85
C GLU A 37 -5.31 -11.66 -2.65
N PHE A 38 -4.42 -10.66 -2.70
CA PHE A 38 -3.54 -10.31 -1.59
C PHE A 38 -4.33 -9.95 -0.32
N LYS A 39 -5.42 -9.17 -0.46
CA LYS A 39 -6.26 -8.79 0.68
C LYS A 39 -6.96 -10.00 1.30
N VAL A 40 -7.48 -10.91 0.48
CA VAL A 40 -8.14 -12.14 0.96
C VAL A 40 -7.12 -13.05 1.65
N LYS A 41 -5.94 -13.24 1.03
CA LYS A 41 -4.88 -14.11 1.56
C LYS A 41 -4.32 -13.62 2.90
N ASN A 42 -4.19 -12.30 3.06
CA ASN A 42 -3.60 -11.69 4.26
C ASN A 42 -4.65 -10.99 5.13
N ALA A 43 -5.90 -11.46 5.08
CA ALA A 43 -7.02 -10.84 5.80
C ALA A 43 -6.77 -10.74 7.32
N SER A 44 -5.97 -11.63 7.90
CA SER A 44 -5.57 -11.55 9.31
C SER A 44 -4.81 -10.28 9.68
N VAL A 45 -4.14 -9.64 8.71
CA VAL A 45 -3.33 -8.43 8.92
C VAL A 45 -4.04 -7.19 8.39
N VAL A 46 -4.71 -7.29 7.23
CA VAL A 46 -5.23 -6.10 6.53
C VAL A 46 -6.72 -5.84 6.74
N LYS A 47 -7.47 -6.80 7.30
CA LYS A 47 -8.91 -6.65 7.47
C LYS A 47 -9.19 -5.72 8.66
N ASP A 48 -10.08 -4.74 8.44
CA ASP A 48 -10.56 -3.80 9.46
C ASP A 48 -9.44 -3.03 10.19
N LEU A 49 -8.32 -2.81 9.51
CA LEU A 49 -7.15 -2.09 10.04
C LEU A 49 -7.49 -0.61 10.28
N MET A 50 -7.61 -0.21 11.55
CA MET A 50 -7.87 1.18 11.90
C MET A 50 -6.57 1.91 12.26
N PRO A 51 -6.46 3.23 11.99
CA PRO A 51 -5.26 3.99 12.34
C PRO A 51 -4.86 3.87 13.81
N LYS A 52 -5.84 3.75 14.72
CA LYS A 52 -5.62 3.57 16.16
C LYS A 52 -4.89 2.26 16.50
N ASP A 53 -5.07 1.21 15.70
CA ASP A 53 -4.54 -0.12 15.99
C ASP A 53 -3.03 -0.15 15.72
N GLU A 54 -2.57 0.64 14.74
CA GLU A 54 -1.17 0.73 14.31
C GLU A 54 -0.44 1.98 14.80
N TYR A 55 -1.13 2.92 15.44
CA TYR A 55 -0.56 4.20 15.88
C TYR A 55 0.69 4.00 16.75
N LYS A 56 0.58 3.13 17.76
CA LYS A 56 1.68 2.83 18.67
C LYS A 56 2.88 2.20 17.95
N THR A 57 2.63 1.26 17.05
CA THR A 57 3.67 0.57 16.29
C THR A 57 4.40 1.52 15.34
N LEU A 58 3.66 2.38 14.64
CA LEU A 58 4.22 3.27 13.63
C LEU A 58 4.88 4.52 14.23
N VAL A 59 4.28 5.11 15.28
CA VAL A 59 4.70 6.40 15.84
C VAL A 59 5.54 6.25 17.10
N GLU A 60 5.10 5.45 18.08
CA GLU A 60 5.76 5.42 19.40
C GLU A 60 7.04 4.59 19.41
N ASN A 61 7.10 3.53 18.59
CA ASN A 61 8.27 2.64 18.57
C ASN A 61 9.36 3.09 17.57
N ASN A 62 9.21 4.25 16.92
CA ASN A 62 10.12 4.76 15.88
C ASN A 62 10.43 3.74 14.76
N VAL A 63 9.54 2.77 14.57
CA VAL A 63 9.74 1.64 13.67
C VAL A 63 9.61 2.10 12.24
N VAL A 64 8.76 3.08 11.94
CA VAL A 64 8.48 3.49 10.55
C VAL A 64 8.39 5.01 10.44
N ASN A 65 9.41 5.64 9.85
CA ASN A 65 9.43 7.08 9.57
C ASN A 65 9.29 7.36 8.07
N VAL A 66 8.39 8.28 7.70
CA VAL A 66 8.25 8.78 6.33
C VAL A 66 9.07 10.07 6.21
N ILE A 67 10.14 10.02 5.42
CA ILE A 67 11.00 11.19 5.20
C ILE A 67 10.22 12.25 4.41
N VAL A 68 10.33 13.51 4.83
CA VAL A 68 9.64 14.65 4.19
C VAL A 68 10.16 14.83 2.76
N ASP A 69 11.47 14.76 2.60
CA ASP A 69 12.14 14.85 1.32
C ASP A 69 11.97 13.57 0.48
N ARG A 70 12.02 13.77 -0.83
CA ARG A 70 12.02 12.70 -1.82
C ARG A 70 13.44 12.40 -2.25
N ASP A 71 13.66 11.21 -2.77
CA ASP A 71 14.95 10.88 -3.36
C ASP A 71 15.18 11.61 -4.70
N GLN A 72 16.36 11.42 -5.30
CA GLN A 72 16.75 12.05 -6.56
C GLN A 72 15.86 11.70 -7.76
N LEU A 73 15.00 10.69 -7.65
CA LEU A 73 14.03 10.30 -8.69
C LEU A 73 12.57 10.63 -8.27
N GLY A 74 12.38 11.37 -7.19
CA GLY A 74 11.07 11.80 -6.70
C GLY A 74 10.27 10.72 -5.96
N ARG A 75 10.90 9.61 -5.54
CA ARG A 75 10.24 8.51 -4.81
C ARG A 75 10.09 8.89 -3.33
N ARG A 76 9.00 8.44 -2.71
CA ARG A 76 8.83 8.57 -1.25
C ARG A 76 9.74 7.56 -0.55
N ILE A 77 10.35 7.96 0.56
CA ILE A 77 11.25 7.12 1.35
C ILE A 77 10.57 6.73 2.66
N LEU A 78 10.52 5.42 2.93
CA LEU A 78 10.03 4.84 4.18
C LEU A 78 11.22 4.18 4.88
N GLN A 79 11.60 4.67 6.06
CA GLN A 79 12.68 4.10 6.85
C GLN A 79 12.11 3.16 7.92
N VAL A 80 12.68 1.96 8.02
CA VAL A 80 12.32 0.98 9.05
C VAL A 80 13.53 0.59 9.90
N ASN A 81 13.45 0.77 11.21
CA ASN A 81 14.53 0.41 12.15
C ASN A 81 14.19 -0.94 12.83
N VAL A 82 15.01 -1.97 12.61
CA VAL A 82 14.73 -3.37 13.01
C VAL A 82 15.69 -3.90 14.09
N GLY A 83 16.80 -3.22 14.34
CA GLY A 83 17.65 -3.39 15.53
C GLY A 83 17.65 -2.07 16.29
N GLY A 84 17.62 -2.13 17.62
CA GLY A 84 17.38 -0.99 18.54
C GLY A 84 18.17 0.29 18.23
N GLU A 85 17.72 1.39 18.86
CA GLU A 85 18.12 2.78 18.60
C GLU A 85 19.55 2.93 18.07
N LEU A 86 19.68 3.61 16.93
CA LEU A 86 20.96 4.18 16.54
C LEU A 86 21.29 5.22 17.61
N ASP A 87 22.23 4.89 18.49
CA ASP A 87 22.79 5.78 19.52
C ASP A 87 23.13 7.18 18.96
#